data_AF-A0A7C0X1T4-F1
#
_entry.id   AF-A0A7C0X1T4-F1
#
_cell.length_a   1.000
_cell.length_b   1.000
_cell.length_c   1.000
_cell.angle_alpha   90.00
_cell.angle_beta   90.00
_cell.angle_gamma   90.00
#
_symmetry.space_group_name_H-M   'P 1'
#
loop_
_entity.id
_entity.type
_entity.pdbx_description
1 polymer ?
#
loop_
_entity_poly.entity_id
_entity_poly.type
_entity_poly.pdbx_seq_one_letter_code
_entity_poly.pdbx_strand_id
1 'polypeptide(L)'
;MSRFNTVLIIFGIISIALASFFCYNIIITGREMADAPPPIDYLKNLPPKPDDWDIIKREINSGYIDIDILAPAYWLQPDFYPNWDRAKSFYESHDYSRWGVYGHGAFPANPTVTFTESEPGKWIRFTILYKTGYGIETWQGIKLVPEDNEYFDVEITPDQFLLEPTFPAFGENWVKKLSVNVSIKKQPPKGKYIIDVYSVSPDKDKAMEWFWYVLEQQENTEYEMEMIERAKLQAYKEGKAPEEFINWVKVGRKNKYVDGSQFQLSPRISIEIEVK
;
A
#
# COMPACT_ATOMS: atom_id res chain seq x y z
N MET A 1 -4.02 -30.21 -67.42
CA MET A 1 -3.18 -29.35 -66.55
C MET A 1 -2.30 -30.28 -65.71
N SER A 2 -0.98 -30.14 -65.77
CA SER A 2 -0.06 -31.07 -65.08
C SER A 2 -0.15 -30.87 -63.56
N ARG A 3 0.08 -31.94 -62.78
CA ARG A 3 0.09 -31.90 -61.30
C ARG A 3 0.99 -30.78 -60.75
N PHE A 4 2.00 -30.35 -61.51
CA PHE A 4 2.91 -29.26 -61.18
C PHE A 4 2.21 -27.88 -61.14
N ASN A 5 1.30 -27.61 -62.08
CA ASN A 5 0.55 -26.34 -62.09
C ASN A 5 -0.44 -26.26 -60.93
N THR A 6 -1.04 -27.38 -60.54
CA THR A 6 -1.94 -27.43 -59.38
C THR A 6 -1.18 -27.17 -58.08
N VAL A 7 0.02 -27.74 -57.92
CA VAL A 7 0.88 -27.50 -56.75
C VAL A 7 1.32 -26.03 -56.66
N LEU A 8 1.72 -25.41 -57.77
CA LEU A 8 2.08 -23.98 -57.81
C LEU A 8 0.91 -23.06 -57.43
N ILE A 9 -0.31 -23.37 -57.88
CA ILE A 9 -1.52 -22.61 -57.51
C ILE A 9 -1.80 -22.74 -56.01
N ILE A 10 -1.69 -23.96 -55.45
CA ILE A 10 -1.89 -24.20 -54.02
C ILE A 10 -0.85 -23.43 -53.20
N PHE A 11 0.43 -23.47 -53.57
CA PHE A 11 1.47 -22.70 -52.89
C PHE A 11 1.23 -21.19 -52.97
N GLY A 12 0.84 -20.67 -54.14
CA GLY A 12 0.51 -19.25 -54.31
C GLY A 12 -0.66 -18.80 -53.41
N ILE A 13 -1.71 -19.61 -53.30
CA ILE A 13 -2.86 -19.32 -52.42
C ILE A 13 -2.43 -19.34 -50.95
N ILE A 14 -1.60 -20.32 -50.54
CA ILE A 14 -1.09 -20.43 -49.16
C ILE A 14 -0.21 -19.22 -48.82
N SER A 15 0.66 -18.78 -49.73
CA SER A 15 1.51 -17.61 -49.51
C SER A 15 0.70 -16.31 -49.35
N ILE A 16 -0.36 -16.13 -50.13
CA ILE A 16 -1.26 -14.96 -50.01
C ILE A 16 -2.04 -15.00 -48.70
N ALA A 17 -2.51 -16.18 -48.28
CA ALA A 17 -3.21 -16.36 -47.02
C ALA A 17 -2.29 -16.07 -45.81
N LEU A 18 -1.04 -16.55 -45.84
CA LEU A 18 -0.04 -16.26 -44.81
C LEU A 18 0.29 -14.76 -44.75
N ALA A 19 0.57 -14.13 -45.89
CA ALA A 19 0.86 -12.70 -45.93
C ALA A 19 -0.32 -11.86 -45.40
N SER A 20 -1.55 -12.20 -45.80
CA SER A 20 -2.76 -11.54 -45.31
C SER A 20 -2.96 -11.73 -43.81
N PHE A 21 -2.67 -12.92 -43.28
CA PHE A 21 -2.74 -13.20 -41.84
C PHE A 21 -1.70 -12.37 -41.05
N PHE A 22 -0.46 -12.28 -41.52
CA PHE A 22 0.56 -11.44 -40.87
C PHE A 22 0.21 -9.96 -40.94
N CYS A 23 -0.22 -9.45 -42.10
CA CYS A 23 -0.65 -8.05 -42.24
C CYS A 23 -1.85 -7.72 -41.36
N TYR A 24 -2.85 -8.62 -41.28
CA TYR A 24 -4.01 -8.43 -40.42
C TYR A 24 -3.60 -8.37 -38.93
N ASN A 25 -2.73 -9.27 -38.47
CA ASN A 25 -2.24 -9.23 -37.10
C ASN A 25 -1.42 -7.98 -36.82
N ILE A 26 -0.53 -7.54 -37.72
CA ILE A 26 0.24 -6.30 -37.55
C ILE A 26 -0.69 -5.08 -37.48
N ILE A 27 -1.73 -5.02 -38.31
CA ILE A 27 -2.71 -3.92 -38.30
C ILE A 27 -3.53 -3.94 -37.01
N ILE A 28 -3.97 -5.11 -36.55
CA ILE A 28 -4.71 -5.22 -35.27
C ILE A 28 -3.82 -4.85 -34.10
N THR A 29 -2.63 -5.42 -33.99
CA THR A 29 -1.70 -5.09 -32.90
C THR A 29 -1.30 -3.61 -32.94
N GLY A 30 -1.06 -3.05 -34.13
CA GLY A 30 -0.77 -1.62 -34.30
C GLY A 30 -1.95 -0.73 -33.90
N ARG A 31 -3.19 -1.15 -34.15
CA ARG A 31 -4.41 -0.44 -33.73
C ARG A 31 -4.64 -0.54 -32.23
N GLU A 32 -4.44 -1.72 -31.63
CA GLU A 32 -4.50 -1.93 -30.18
C GLU A 32 -3.47 -1.08 -29.43
N MET A 33 -2.28 -0.89 -30.00
CA MET A 33 -1.27 0.02 -29.43
C MET A 33 -1.61 1.51 -29.60
N ALA A 34 -2.31 1.88 -30.68
CA ALA A 34 -2.76 3.26 -30.90
C ALA A 34 -3.94 3.67 -30.01
N ASP A 35 -4.79 2.70 -29.64
CA ASP A 35 -5.95 2.89 -28.77
C ASP A 35 -5.62 2.65 -27.27
N ALA A 36 -4.36 2.30 -26.94
CA ALA A 36 -3.93 2.11 -25.56
C ALA A 36 -3.89 3.45 -24.81
N PRO A 37 -4.41 3.53 -23.56
CA PRO A 37 -4.31 4.74 -22.76
C PRO A 37 -2.83 5.13 -22.56
N PRO A 38 -2.53 6.44 -22.45
CA PRO A 38 -1.16 6.89 -22.26
C PRO A 38 -0.55 6.29 -20.99
N PRO A 39 0.77 6.07 -20.97
CA PRO A 39 1.48 5.60 -19.79
C PRO A 39 1.14 6.43 -18.56
N ILE A 40 0.71 5.77 -17.48
CA ILE A 40 0.46 6.46 -16.21
C ILE A 40 1.80 6.71 -15.55
N ASP A 41 2.14 7.98 -15.32
CA ASP A 41 3.23 8.33 -14.43
C ASP A 41 2.83 7.96 -12.99
N TYR A 42 3.27 6.78 -12.56
CA TYR A 42 2.96 6.24 -11.25
C TYR A 42 3.70 6.95 -10.11
N LEU A 43 4.73 7.75 -10.41
CA LEU A 43 5.51 8.52 -9.43
C LEU A 43 5.08 9.99 -9.35
N LYS A 44 4.12 10.43 -10.17
CA LYS A 44 3.74 11.85 -10.32
C LYS A 44 3.42 12.60 -9.02
N ASN A 45 2.91 11.91 -8.00
CA ASN A 45 2.54 12.52 -6.71
C ASN A 45 3.68 12.46 -5.69
N LEU A 46 4.80 11.81 -6.02
CA LEU A 46 5.91 11.66 -5.09
C LEU A 46 6.87 12.85 -5.22
N PRO A 47 7.51 13.27 -4.11
CA PRO A 47 8.60 14.22 -4.18
C PRO A 47 9.72 13.73 -5.12
N PRO A 48 10.46 14.64 -5.77
CA PRO A 48 11.59 14.25 -6.59
C PRO A 48 12.63 13.53 -5.74
N LYS A 49 13.27 12.53 -6.34
CA LYS A 49 14.34 11.77 -5.69
C LYS A 49 15.52 12.71 -5.40
N PRO A 50 16.06 12.73 -4.16
CA PRO A 50 17.23 13.54 -3.82
C PRO A 50 18.49 13.14 -4.59
N ASP A 51 19.39 14.09 -4.85
CA ASP A 51 20.64 13.86 -5.60
C ASP A 51 21.62 12.91 -4.87
N ASP A 52 21.59 12.92 -3.54
CA ASP A 52 22.41 12.10 -2.64
C ASP A 52 21.75 10.77 -2.25
N TRP A 53 20.68 10.38 -2.96
CA TRP A 53 19.91 9.15 -2.72
C TRP A 53 20.75 7.90 -2.50
N ASP A 54 21.68 7.60 -3.42
CA ASP A 54 22.46 6.36 -3.37
C ASP A 54 23.39 6.31 -2.14
N ILE A 55 23.90 7.48 -1.72
CA ILE A 55 24.73 7.60 -0.53
C ILE A 55 23.88 7.33 0.71
N ILE A 56 22.79 8.08 0.87
CA ILE A 56 21.92 7.95 2.05
C ILE A 56 21.31 6.54 2.16
N LYS A 57 20.87 5.95 1.04
CA LYS A 57 20.36 4.58 1.01
C LYS A 57 21.40 3.56 1.46
N ARG A 58 22.66 3.73 1.04
CA ARG A 58 23.77 2.89 1.52
C ARG A 58 23.98 3.05 3.01
N GLU A 59 24.05 4.29 3.51
CA GLU A 59 24.30 4.57 4.94
C GLU A 59 23.20 4.01 5.85
N ILE A 60 21.93 4.09 5.42
CA ILE A 60 20.79 3.45 6.11
C ILE A 60 20.95 1.94 6.15
N ASN A 61 21.28 1.30 5.02
CA ASN A 61 21.45 -0.14 4.94
C ASN A 61 22.61 -0.66 5.82
N SER A 62 23.61 0.19 6.07
CA SER A 62 24.71 -0.10 7.02
C SER A 62 24.41 0.29 8.47
N GLY A 63 23.28 0.96 8.74
CA GLY A 63 22.90 1.41 10.08
C GLY A 63 23.61 2.66 10.59
N TYR A 64 24.27 3.44 9.70
CA TYR A 64 24.94 4.69 10.07
C TYR A 64 23.97 5.88 10.23
N ILE A 65 22.79 5.79 9.60
CA ILE A 65 21.76 6.82 9.65
C ILE A 65 20.46 6.21 10.16
N ASP A 66 19.84 6.87 11.13
CA ASP A 66 18.50 6.51 11.63
C ASP A 66 17.43 6.99 10.64
N ILE A 67 16.38 6.19 10.46
CA ILE A 67 15.19 6.54 9.67
C ILE A 67 14.52 7.81 10.23
N ASP A 68 14.68 8.08 11.53
CA ASP A 68 14.06 9.24 12.15
C ASP A 68 14.53 10.60 11.60
N ILE A 69 15.75 10.69 11.06
CA ILE A 69 16.25 11.98 10.53
C ILE A 69 15.96 12.17 9.04
N LEU A 70 15.34 11.18 8.38
CA LEU A 70 15.13 11.22 6.93
C LEU A 70 13.96 12.12 6.54
N ALA A 71 14.21 12.96 5.53
CA ALA A 71 13.17 13.74 4.88
C ALA A 71 12.19 12.84 4.09
N PRO A 72 10.92 13.27 3.92
CA PRO A 72 9.92 12.50 3.16
C PRO A 72 10.34 12.10 1.76
N ALA A 73 11.15 12.95 1.10
CA ALA A 73 11.69 12.68 -0.23
C ALA A 73 12.46 11.37 -0.33
N TYR A 74 12.95 10.83 0.79
CA TYR A 74 13.62 9.56 0.83
C TYR A 74 12.65 8.39 0.98
N TRP A 75 11.95 8.33 2.11
CA TRP A 75 11.15 7.16 2.45
C TRP A 75 9.84 7.07 1.65
N LEU A 76 9.42 8.12 0.94
CA LEU A 76 8.31 8.03 0.00
C LEU A 76 8.69 7.37 -1.33
N GLN A 77 9.98 7.19 -1.64
CA GLN A 77 10.38 6.52 -2.87
C GLN A 77 10.12 5.01 -2.78
N PRO A 78 9.50 4.39 -3.79
CA PRO A 78 9.18 2.98 -3.72
C PRO A 78 10.43 2.08 -3.71
N ASP A 79 11.54 2.53 -4.30
CA ASP A 79 12.83 1.84 -4.27
C ASP A 79 13.56 1.94 -2.92
N PHE A 80 13.03 2.69 -1.95
CA PHE A 80 13.49 2.61 -0.56
C PHE A 80 13.29 1.21 0.04
N TYR A 81 12.22 0.53 -0.37
CA TYR A 81 11.75 -0.69 0.27
C TYR A 81 12.19 -1.97 -0.48
N PRO A 82 12.27 -3.11 0.23
CA PRO A 82 12.56 -4.39 -0.38
C PRO A 82 11.56 -4.77 -1.48
N ASN A 83 12.02 -5.56 -2.45
CA ASN A 83 11.25 -6.10 -3.57
C ASN A 83 10.76 -5.08 -4.61
N TRP A 84 11.20 -3.82 -4.55
CA TRP A 84 10.84 -2.84 -5.57
C TRP A 84 11.20 -3.31 -6.98
N ASP A 85 12.40 -3.86 -7.20
CA ASP A 85 12.83 -4.29 -8.54
C ASP A 85 11.87 -5.33 -9.16
N ARG A 86 11.25 -6.17 -8.33
CA ARG A 86 10.23 -7.13 -8.75
C ARG A 86 8.88 -6.47 -9.02
N ALA A 87 8.51 -5.46 -8.23
CA ALA A 87 7.25 -4.73 -8.39
C ALA A 87 7.30 -3.68 -9.51
N LYS A 88 8.48 -3.15 -9.84
CA LYS A 88 8.68 -2.10 -10.84
C LYS A 88 8.13 -2.49 -12.20
N SER A 89 8.31 -3.76 -12.60
CA SER A 89 7.81 -4.26 -13.88
C SER A 89 6.28 -4.20 -13.97
N PHE A 90 5.55 -4.34 -12.87
CA PHE A 90 4.08 -4.20 -12.87
C PHE A 90 3.66 -2.79 -13.30
N TYR A 91 4.39 -1.76 -12.85
CA TYR A 91 4.14 -0.37 -13.21
C TYR A 91 4.65 -0.02 -14.61
N GLU A 92 5.84 -0.51 -15.00
CA GLU A 92 6.45 -0.21 -16.30
C GLU A 92 5.83 -0.97 -17.47
N SER A 93 5.35 -2.20 -17.25
CA SER A 93 4.70 -3.00 -18.31
C SER A 93 3.23 -2.66 -18.52
N HIS A 94 2.65 -1.80 -17.67
CA HIS A 94 1.25 -1.39 -17.75
C HIS A 94 0.27 -2.58 -17.71
N ASP A 95 0.66 -3.71 -17.07
CA ASP A 95 -0.23 -4.85 -16.82
C ASP A 95 -1.21 -4.53 -15.68
N TYR A 96 -2.18 -3.69 -16.01
CA TYR A 96 -3.23 -3.22 -15.11
C TYR A 96 -4.32 -4.25 -14.87
N SER A 97 -4.10 -5.53 -15.23
CA SER A 97 -5.02 -6.62 -14.89
C SER A 97 -4.78 -7.19 -13.48
N ARG A 98 -3.69 -6.77 -12.81
CA ARG A 98 -3.17 -7.40 -11.59
C ARG A 98 -2.98 -6.41 -10.44
N TRP A 99 -4.07 -5.91 -9.87
CA TRP A 99 -4.03 -5.09 -8.66
C TRP A 99 -4.53 -5.86 -7.43
N GLY A 100 -4.10 -5.43 -6.26
CA GLY A 100 -4.57 -5.94 -4.98
C GLY A 100 -5.66 -5.04 -4.40
N VAL A 101 -6.65 -5.66 -3.75
CA VAL A 101 -7.67 -4.91 -3.00
C VAL A 101 -7.10 -4.40 -1.68
N TYR A 102 -6.16 -5.12 -1.07
CA TYR A 102 -5.54 -4.73 0.18
C TYR A 102 -4.11 -5.28 0.25
N GLY A 103 -3.29 -4.63 1.06
CA GLY A 103 -1.90 -5.02 1.28
C GLY A 103 -1.14 -3.89 1.94
N HIS A 104 -0.43 -4.19 3.01
CA HIS A 104 0.33 -3.22 3.78
C HIS A 104 1.47 -3.93 4.53
N GLY A 105 2.39 -3.16 5.08
CA GLY A 105 3.47 -3.69 5.91
C GLY A 105 4.34 -2.59 6.52
N ALA A 106 5.23 -3.00 7.40
CA ALA A 106 6.15 -2.13 8.09
C ALA A 106 7.60 -2.29 7.60
N PHE A 107 8.40 -1.25 7.76
CA PHE A 107 9.84 -1.26 7.54
C PHE A 107 10.55 -0.40 8.60
N PRO A 108 11.48 -0.98 9.38
CA PRO A 108 11.71 -2.41 9.52
C PRO A 108 10.48 -3.11 10.13
N ALA A 109 10.27 -4.38 9.77
CA ALA A 109 9.19 -5.20 10.34
C ALA A 109 9.59 -5.84 11.68
N ASN A 110 10.88 -6.13 11.88
CA ASN A 110 11.40 -6.76 13.10
C ASN A 110 12.48 -5.87 13.74
N PRO A 111 12.13 -4.71 14.30
CA PRO A 111 13.10 -3.85 14.99
C PRO A 111 13.60 -4.52 16.27
N THR A 112 14.90 -4.42 16.53
CA THR A 112 15.53 -4.90 17.78
C THR A 112 15.92 -3.69 18.64
N VAL A 113 15.56 -3.71 19.92
CA VAL A 113 15.97 -2.72 20.93
C VAL A 113 16.67 -3.40 22.10
N THR A 114 17.69 -2.76 22.65
CA THR A 114 18.48 -3.32 23.76
C THR A 114 18.48 -2.38 24.96
N PHE A 115 17.97 -2.86 26.09
CA PHE A 115 18.09 -2.20 27.38
C PHE A 115 19.34 -2.69 28.11
N THR A 116 20.26 -1.78 28.39
CA THR A 116 21.42 -2.04 29.27
C THR A 116 21.06 -1.86 30.75
N GLU A 117 19.99 -1.12 31.02
CA GLU A 117 19.45 -0.86 32.35
C GLU A 117 17.99 -1.33 32.38
N SER A 118 17.62 -2.10 33.41
CA SER A 118 16.29 -2.72 33.51
C SER A 118 15.36 -2.03 34.52
N GLU A 119 15.67 -0.80 34.90
CA GLU A 119 14.88 -0.02 35.86
C GLU A 119 13.53 0.40 35.27
N PRO A 120 12.43 0.33 36.05
CA PRO A 120 11.14 0.88 35.65
C PRO A 120 11.24 2.36 35.24
N GLY A 121 10.53 2.73 34.17
CA GLY A 121 10.52 4.08 33.59
C GLY A 121 11.62 4.34 32.56
N LYS A 122 12.60 3.44 32.38
CA LYS A 122 13.53 3.50 31.24
C LYS A 122 12.78 3.26 29.95
N TRP A 123 13.16 3.96 28.89
CA TRP A 123 12.50 3.87 27.60
C TRP A 123 13.49 3.98 26.43
N ILE A 124 13.11 3.40 25.31
CA ILE A 124 13.80 3.50 24.02
C ILE A 124 12.77 3.90 22.98
N ARG A 125 13.11 4.90 22.16
CA ARG A 125 12.29 5.37 21.05
C ARG A 125 12.98 5.10 19.73
N PHE A 126 12.23 4.65 18.75
CA PHE A 126 12.71 4.43 17.38
C PHE A 126 11.59 4.65 16.36
N THR A 127 11.96 4.69 15.08
CA THR A 127 11.03 4.93 13.97
C THR A 127 10.74 3.67 13.16
N ILE A 128 9.49 3.51 12.76
CA ILE A 128 9.05 2.55 11.73
C ILE A 128 8.33 3.30 10.62
N LEU A 129 8.49 2.84 9.38
CA LEU A 129 7.71 3.28 8.22
C LEU A 129 6.63 2.24 7.93
N TYR A 130 5.37 2.61 8.06
CA TYR A 130 4.24 1.76 7.77
C TYR A 130 3.63 2.15 6.43
N LYS A 131 3.40 1.21 5.52
CA LYS A 131 3.10 1.53 4.12
C LYS A 131 2.07 0.62 3.49
N THR A 132 1.43 1.13 2.45
CA THR A 132 0.65 0.34 1.49
C THR A 132 1.59 -0.57 0.69
N GLY A 133 1.12 -1.77 0.35
CA GLY A 133 1.80 -2.69 -0.56
C GLY A 133 1.87 -2.10 -1.98
N TYR A 134 2.65 -2.72 -2.86
CA TYR A 134 2.67 -2.33 -4.27
C TYR A 134 1.41 -2.83 -4.98
N GLY A 135 0.90 -2.04 -5.93
CA GLY A 135 -0.25 -2.39 -6.77
C GLY A 135 -1.59 -2.41 -6.04
N ILE A 136 -1.74 -1.68 -4.93
CA ILE A 136 -2.97 -1.67 -4.14
C ILE A 136 -3.85 -0.49 -4.52
N GLU A 137 -5.11 -0.76 -4.86
CA GLU A 137 -6.04 0.25 -5.37
C GLU A 137 -6.85 0.97 -4.29
N THR A 138 -6.80 0.50 -3.04
CA THR A 138 -7.62 1.01 -1.95
C THR A 138 -6.80 1.79 -0.92
N TRP A 139 -7.44 2.80 -0.36
CA TRP A 139 -7.10 3.41 0.90
C TRP A 139 -7.29 2.43 2.05
N GLN A 140 -6.39 2.47 3.03
CA GLN A 140 -6.39 1.51 4.13
C GLN A 140 -6.41 2.22 5.48
N GLY A 141 -7.53 2.09 6.20
CA GLY A 141 -7.65 2.55 7.57
C GLY A 141 -7.08 1.51 8.53
N ILE A 142 -6.06 1.89 9.29
CA ILE A 142 -5.31 0.96 10.16
C ILE A 142 -5.22 1.52 11.57
N LYS A 143 -5.42 0.64 12.55
CA LYS A 143 -5.00 0.81 13.95
C LYS A 143 -3.94 -0.23 14.30
N LEU A 144 -2.90 0.19 15.01
CA LEU A 144 -1.86 -0.68 15.52
C LEU A 144 -2.05 -0.90 17.01
N VAL A 145 -2.11 -2.17 17.41
CA VAL A 145 -2.29 -2.58 18.81
C VAL A 145 -1.18 -3.54 19.19
N PRO A 146 -0.24 -3.12 20.04
CA PRO A 146 0.75 -4.01 20.63
C PRO A 146 0.09 -5.06 21.52
N GLU A 147 0.67 -6.25 21.57
CA GLU A 147 0.32 -7.27 22.56
C GLU A 147 0.60 -6.74 23.97
N ASP A 148 -0.31 -7.03 24.91
CA ASP A 148 -0.08 -6.69 26.30
C ASP A 148 1.08 -7.52 26.87
N ASN A 149 1.90 -6.89 27.70
CA ASN A 149 3.11 -7.50 28.25
C ASN A 149 3.27 -7.12 29.73
N GLU A 150 3.76 -8.04 30.57
CA GLU A 150 3.94 -7.77 32.00
C GLU A 150 5.01 -6.68 32.27
N TYR A 151 6.09 -6.68 31.48
CA TYR A 151 7.29 -5.88 31.77
C TYR A 151 7.40 -4.62 30.95
N PHE A 152 6.82 -4.61 29.75
CA PHE A 152 7.02 -3.53 28.79
C PHE A 152 5.71 -2.86 28.40
N ASP A 153 5.77 -1.55 28.21
CA ASP A 153 4.73 -0.79 27.54
C ASP A 153 5.22 -0.40 26.15
N VAL A 154 4.33 -0.46 25.17
CA VAL A 154 4.63 -0.07 23.79
C VAL A 154 3.60 0.96 23.35
N GLU A 155 4.07 2.17 23.10
CA GLU A 155 3.25 3.24 22.57
C GLU A 155 3.65 3.52 21.12
N ILE A 156 2.67 3.63 20.23
CA ILE A 156 2.88 3.93 18.82
C ILE A 156 2.19 5.25 18.50
N THR A 157 2.88 6.17 17.84
CA THR A 157 2.32 7.48 17.47
C THR A 157 2.61 7.80 16.00
N PRO A 158 1.57 8.06 15.18
CA PRO A 158 0.15 7.79 15.47
C PRO A 158 -0.12 6.27 15.56
N ASP A 159 -1.04 5.85 16.42
CA ASP A 159 -1.51 4.47 16.52
C ASP A 159 -2.57 4.14 15.46
N GLN A 160 -3.23 5.17 14.92
CA GLN A 160 -4.27 5.09 13.90
C GLN A 160 -3.97 6.02 12.73
N PHE A 161 -4.03 5.50 11.52
CA PHE A 161 -3.78 6.27 10.32
C PHE A 161 -4.47 5.70 9.08
N LEU A 162 -4.62 6.57 8.08
CA LEU A 162 -5.11 6.24 6.76
C LEU A 162 -3.94 6.21 5.78
N LEU A 163 -3.77 5.09 5.07
CA LEU A 163 -2.81 4.96 3.98
C LEU A 163 -3.47 5.17 2.64
N GLU A 164 -2.76 5.83 1.73
CA GLU A 164 -3.20 6.00 0.34
C GLU A 164 -2.90 4.79 -0.54
N PRO A 165 -3.67 4.61 -1.64
CA PRO A 165 -3.38 3.61 -2.67
C PRO A 165 -1.96 3.76 -3.28
N THR A 166 -1.49 2.68 -3.89
CA THR A 166 -0.29 2.65 -4.73
C THR A 166 -0.59 2.31 -6.18
N PHE A 167 -1.88 2.18 -6.52
CA PHE A 167 -2.38 1.92 -7.85
C PHE A 167 -3.56 2.86 -8.16
N PRO A 168 -3.59 3.50 -9.34
CA PRO A 168 -2.63 3.38 -10.45
C PRO A 168 -1.31 4.15 -10.26
N ALA A 169 -1.27 5.08 -9.31
CA ALA A 169 -0.08 5.82 -8.92
C ALA A 169 0.10 5.76 -7.40
N PHE A 170 1.31 6.01 -6.92
CA PHE A 170 1.56 6.18 -5.49
C PHE A 170 0.88 7.44 -4.99
N GLY A 171 0.03 7.32 -3.96
CA GLY A 171 -0.50 8.47 -3.25
C GLY A 171 0.55 9.15 -2.39
N GLU A 172 0.36 10.41 -2.04
CA GLU A 172 1.30 11.20 -1.22
C GLU A 172 1.47 10.59 0.18
N ASN A 173 0.42 9.96 0.69
CA ASN A 173 0.37 9.34 2.02
C ASN A 173 0.38 7.80 1.98
N TRP A 174 0.99 7.20 0.96
CA TRP A 174 1.10 5.74 0.87
C TRP A 174 2.02 5.13 1.94
N VAL A 175 2.82 5.97 2.61
CA VAL A 175 3.66 5.64 3.77
C VAL A 175 3.32 6.59 4.92
N LYS A 176 3.30 6.06 6.14
CA LYS A 176 3.25 6.79 7.40
C LYS A 176 4.49 6.48 8.23
N LYS A 177 5.17 7.55 8.66
CA LYS A 177 6.26 7.47 9.62
C LYS A 177 5.68 7.40 11.03
N LEU A 178 6.03 6.36 11.77
CA LEU A 178 5.53 6.07 13.11
C LEU A 178 6.67 6.14 14.11
N SER A 179 6.38 6.76 15.25
CA SER A 179 7.25 6.75 16.42
C SER A 179 6.83 5.63 17.34
N VAL A 180 7.74 4.73 17.69
CA VAL A 180 7.51 3.65 18.65
C VAL A 180 8.33 3.94 19.91
N ASN A 181 7.65 3.98 21.06
CA ASN A 181 8.25 4.14 22.37
C ASN A 181 8.05 2.85 23.16
N VAL A 182 9.13 2.18 23.54
CA VAL A 182 9.12 0.99 24.38
C VAL A 182 9.63 1.41 25.75
N SER A 183 8.84 1.19 26.80
CA SER A 183 9.22 1.54 28.17
C SER A 183 9.11 0.36 29.13
N ILE A 184 9.90 0.38 30.20
CA ILE A 184 9.88 -0.66 31.24
C ILE A 184 8.82 -0.30 32.29
N LYS A 185 7.73 -1.08 32.38
CA LYS A 185 6.69 -0.97 33.42
C LYS A 185 7.15 -1.56 34.74
N LYS A 186 7.79 -2.72 34.66
CA LYS A 186 8.24 -3.53 35.81
C LYS A 186 9.59 -4.13 35.44
N GLN A 187 10.49 -4.22 36.42
CA GLN A 187 11.85 -4.73 36.18
C GLN A 187 11.82 -6.15 35.56
N PRO A 188 12.25 -6.31 34.30
CA PRO A 188 12.31 -7.61 33.64
C PRO A 188 13.53 -8.41 34.08
N PRO A 189 13.41 -9.75 34.16
CA PRO A 189 14.58 -10.62 34.08
C PRO A 189 15.44 -10.33 32.85
N LYS A 190 16.72 -10.69 32.92
CA LYS A 190 17.59 -10.64 31.73
C LYS A 190 17.13 -11.68 30.72
N GLY A 191 17.10 -11.31 29.45
CA GLY A 191 16.62 -12.20 28.40
C GLY A 191 16.15 -11.47 27.16
N LYS A 192 15.52 -12.25 26.27
CA LYS A 192 14.92 -11.78 25.02
C LYS A 192 13.40 -11.87 25.13
N TYR A 193 12.74 -10.81 24.68
CA TYR A 193 11.29 -10.69 24.64
C TYR A 193 10.88 -10.31 23.22
N ILE A 194 9.68 -10.72 22.84
CA ILE A 194 9.05 -10.32 21.57
C ILE A 194 7.71 -9.71 21.94
N ILE A 195 7.42 -8.55 21.37
CA ILE A 195 6.11 -7.92 21.45
C ILE A 195 5.58 -7.76 20.03
N ASP A 196 4.54 -8.52 19.74
CA ASP A 196 3.86 -8.45 18.45
C ASP A 196 2.93 -7.25 18.40
N VAL A 197 2.88 -6.57 17.25
CA VAL A 197 1.93 -5.49 16.98
C VAL A 197 0.99 -5.91 15.88
N TYR A 198 -0.30 -5.90 16.23
CA TYR A 198 -1.38 -6.31 15.35
C TYR A 198 -1.99 -5.12 14.63
N SER A 199 -2.32 -5.32 13.36
CA SER A 199 -3.16 -4.40 12.60
C SER A 199 -4.62 -4.77 12.82
N VAL A 200 -5.40 -3.81 13.30
CA VAL A 200 -6.84 -3.98 13.55
C VAL A 200 -7.62 -2.83 12.93
N SER A 201 -8.95 -2.95 12.91
CA SER A 201 -9.81 -1.84 12.47
C SER A 201 -9.57 -0.59 13.31
N PRO A 202 -9.59 0.60 12.70
CA PRO A 202 -9.64 1.86 13.42
C PRO A 202 -10.85 1.94 14.34
N ASP A 203 -10.78 2.88 15.28
CA ASP A 203 -11.93 3.26 16.09
C ASP A 203 -13.08 3.67 15.17
N LYS A 204 -14.31 3.34 15.57
CA LYS A 204 -15.50 3.50 14.71
C LYS A 204 -15.63 4.90 14.13
N ASP A 205 -15.35 5.92 14.93
CA ASP A 205 -15.44 7.33 14.51
C ASP A 205 -14.39 7.65 13.44
N LYS A 206 -13.17 7.15 13.60
CA LYS A 206 -12.10 7.31 12.60
C LYS A 206 -12.35 6.53 11.32
N ALA A 207 -12.81 5.29 11.44
CA ALA A 207 -13.19 4.50 10.28
C ALA A 207 -14.30 5.18 9.47
N MET A 208 -15.30 5.77 10.17
CA MET A 208 -16.38 6.53 9.54
C MET A 208 -15.87 7.84 8.90
N GLU A 209 -15.05 8.62 9.61
CA GLU A 209 -14.42 9.84 9.10
C GLU A 209 -13.66 9.57 7.79
N TRP A 210 -12.81 8.54 7.78
CA TRP A 210 -12.03 8.19 6.60
C TRP A 210 -12.86 7.61 5.48
N PHE A 211 -13.89 6.83 5.79
CA PHE A 211 -14.82 6.34 4.79
C PHE A 211 -15.48 7.49 4.03
N TRP A 212 -15.98 8.52 4.74
CA TRP A 212 -16.54 9.71 4.10
C TRP A 212 -15.50 10.48 3.29
N TYR A 213 -14.32 10.70 3.87
CA TYR A 213 -13.22 11.37 3.18
C TYR A 213 -12.88 10.68 1.86
N VAL A 214 -12.75 9.35 1.83
CA VAL A 214 -12.42 8.59 0.61
C VAL A 214 -13.53 8.67 -0.43
N LEU A 215 -14.80 8.67 -0.02
CA LEU A 215 -15.93 8.86 -0.92
C LEU A 215 -15.90 10.24 -1.57
N GLU A 216 -15.59 11.29 -0.80
CA GLU A 216 -15.47 12.67 -1.28
C GLU A 216 -14.30 12.85 -2.28
N GLN A 217 -13.26 12.01 -2.21
CA GLN A 217 -12.15 12.02 -3.17
C GLN A 217 -12.49 11.35 -4.52
N GLN A 218 -13.65 10.69 -4.66
CA GLN A 218 -14.04 10.08 -5.92
C GLN A 218 -14.66 11.10 -6.88
N GLU A 219 -14.60 10.82 -8.18
CA GLU A 219 -15.41 11.55 -9.16
C GLU A 219 -16.89 11.21 -8.91
N ASN A 220 -17.61 12.18 -8.35
CA ASN A 220 -19.02 12.09 -8.05
C ASN A 220 -19.78 13.18 -8.81
N THR A 221 -20.98 12.85 -9.27
CA THR A 221 -21.94 13.84 -9.77
C THR A 221 -22.47 14.73 -8.63
N GLU A 222 -23.00 15.90 -8.95
CA GLU A 222 -23.59 16.82 -7.95
C GLU A 222 -24.71 16.15 -7.12
N TYR A 223 -25.53 15.31 -7.77
CA TYR A 223 -26.54 14.50 -7.10
C TYR A 223 -25.94 13.46 -6.15
N GLU A 224 -24.87 12.76 -6.55
CA GLU A 224 -24.17 11.82 -5.66
C GLU A 224 -23.54 12.53 -4.46
N MET A 225 -22.97 13.73 -4.65
CA MET A 225 -22.44 14.55 -3.57
C MET A 225 -23.53 14.99 -2.58
N GLU A 226 -24.68 15.46 -3.06
CA GLU A 226 -25.83 15.81 -2.21
C GLU A 226 -26.32 14.59 -1.40
N MET A 227 -26.36 13.41 -2.03
CA MET A 227 -26.72 12.16 -1.36
C MET A 227 -25.70 11.75 -0.29
N ILE A 228 -24.41 11.93 -0.55
CA ILE A 228 -23.34 11.70 0.45
C ILE A 228 -23.53 12.65 1.65
N GLU A 229 -23.76 13.94 1.42
CA GLU A 229 -23.97 14.91 2.51
C GLU A 229 -25.20 14.57 3.37
N ARG A 230 -26.33 14.22 2.72
CA ARG A 230 -27.55 13.79 3.42
C ARG A 230 -27.30 12.52 4.24
N ALA A 231 -26.61 11.53 3.68
CA ALA A 231 -26.27 10.30 4.38
C ALA A 231 -25.34 10.54 5.57
N LYS A 232 -24.34 11.42 5.43
CA LYS A 232 -23.42 11.85 6.49
C LYS A 232 -24.18 12.54 7.64
N LEU A 233 -25.09 13.45 7.32
CA LEU A 233 -25.95 14.12 8.30
C LEU A 233 -26.87 13.14 9.04
N GLN A 234 -27.44 12.16 8.33
CA GLN A 234 -28.28 11.13 8.94
C GLN A 234 -27.45 10.20 9.84
N ALA A 235 -26.28 9.76 9.39
CA ALA A 235 -25.38 8.92 10.18
C ALA A 235 -24.93 9.61 11.47
N TYR A 236 -24.64 10.92 11.41
CA TYR A 236 -24.30 11.72 12.58
C TYR A 236 -25.46 11.80 13.60
N LYS A 237 -26.70 11.89 13.12
CA LYS A 237 -27.90 11.93 13.99
C LYS A 237 -28.23 10.57 14.61
N GLU A 238 -28.07 9.49 13.86
CA GLU A 238 -28.54 8.16 14.23
C GLU A 238 -27.44 7.25 14.81
N GLY A 239 -26.18 7.65 14.72
CA GLY A 239 -25.02 6.85 15.15
C GLY A 239 -24.74 5.62 14.27
N LYS A 240 -25.39 5.52 13.10
CA LYS A 240 -25.23 4.42 12.14
C LYS A 240 -25.47 4.91 10.72
N ALA A 241 -24.72 4.37 9.74
CA ALA A 241 -24.96 4.67 8.34
C ALA A 241 -26.31 4.06 7.87
N PRO A 242 -27.09 4.76 7.01
CA PRO A 242 -28.35 4.23 6.48
C PRO A 242 -28.14 2.92 5.70
N GLU A 243 -29.02 1.94 5.90
CA GLU A 243 -28.88 0.59 5.30
C GLU A 243 -28.95 0.63 3.75
N GLU A 244 -29.77 1.51 3.18
CA GLU A 244 -29.83 1.75 1.74
C GLU A 244 -28.51 2.31 1.18
N PHE A 245 -27.84 3.17 1.96
CA PHE A 245 -26.53 3.72 1.61
C PHE A 245 -25.44 2.65 1.68
N ILE A 246 -25.46 1.81 2.72
CA ILE A 246 -24.59 0.63 2.86
C ILE A 246 -24.77 -0.32 1.66
N ASN A 247 -25.98 -0.47 1.14
CA ASN A 247 -26.23 -1.33 -0.02
C ASN A 247 -25.75 -0.71 -1.34
N TRP A 248 -25.84 0.61 -1.54
CA TRP A 248 -25.19 1.31 -2.66
C TRP A 248 -23.67 1.17 -2.63
N VAL A 249 -23.10 1.33 -1.44
CA VAL A 249 -21.69 1.14 -1.09
C VAL A 249 -21.21 -0.30 -1.32
N LYS A 250 -22.10 -1.31 -1.14
CA LYS A 250 -21.82 -2.73 -1.43
C LYS A 250 -21.94 -3.10 -2.92
N VAL A 251 -22.90 -2.52 -3.64
CA VAL A 251 -23.07 -2.74 -5.09
C VAL A 251 -21.94 -2.07 -5.86
N GLY A 252 -21.44 -0.96 -5.33
CA GLY A 252 -20.15 -0.43 -5.71
C GLY A 252 -19.03 -1.41 -5.30
N ARG A 253 -18.36 -2.01 -6.29
CA ARG A 253 -16.94 -2.41 -6.19
C ARG A 253 -16.01 -1.20 -5.86
N LYS A 254 -16.54 -0.16 -5.19
CA LYS A 254 -16.31 1.28 -5.34
C LYS A 254 -15.85 1.93 -4.04
N ASN A 255 -15.91 1.23 -2.90
CA ASN A 255 -15.26 1.72 -1.70
C ASN A 255 -13.77 1.46 -1.88
N LYS A 256 -13.08 2.43 -2.46
CA LYS A 256 -11.63 2.53 -2.43
C LYS A 256 -11.12 2.66 -0.98
N TYR A 257 -11.88 2.23 0.05
CA TYR A 257 -11.54 2.23 1.46
C TYR A 257 -11.74 0.82 2.01
N VAL A 258 -10.71 0.31 2.67
CA VAL A 258 -10.71 -0.97 3.39
C VAL A 258 -10.24 -0.68 4.81
N ASP A 259 -11.00 -1.14 5.81
CA ASP A 259 -10.55 -1.06 7.20
C ASP A 259 -9.79 -2.32 7.64
N GLY A 260 -9.06 -2.20 8.74
CA GLY A 260 -8.24 -3.27 9.33
C GLY A 260 -8.91 -4.61 9.60
N SER A 261 -10.25 -4.73 9.57
CA SER A 261 -10.97 -5.99 9.76
C SER A 261 -10.77 -6.96 8.59
N GLN A 262 -10.50 -6.46 7.40
CA GLN A 262 -10.51 -7.25 6.17
C GLN A 262 -9.21 -8.05 5.94
N PHE A 263 -8.18 -7.84 6.77
CA PHE A 263 -6.85 -8.39 6.53
C PHE A 263 -6.09 -8.84 7.80
N GLN A 264 -6.82 -9.14 8.89
CA GLN A 264 -6.27 -9.71 10.13
C GLN A 264 -5.77 -11.15 9.92
N LEU A 265 -4.48 -11.35 9.63
CA LEU A 265 -3.92 -12.71 9.51
C LEU A 265 -2.56 -12.93 10.19
N SER A 266 -1.79 -11.90 10.57
CA SER A 266 -0.50 -12.06 11.28
C SER A 266 0.00 -10.72 11.84
N PRO A 267 0.85 -10.71 12.89
CA PRO A 267 1.55 -9.50 13.31
C PRO A 267 2.36 -8.93 12.15
N ARG A 268 2.33 -7.59 12.01
CA ARG A 268 3.05 -6.88 10.94
C ARG A 268 4.33 -6.26 11.42
N ILE A 269 4.46 -6.09 12.73
CA ILE A 269 5.66 -5.65 13.41
C ILE A 269 5.87 -6.61 14.57
N SER A 270 7.09 -7.11 14.74
CA SER A 270 7.49 -7.88 15.92
C SER A 270 8.69 -7.17 16.54
N ILE A 271 8.51 -6.55 17.70
CA ILE A 271 9.55 -5.79 18.38
C ILE A 271 10.36 -6.77 19.23
N GLU A 272 11.63 -6.94 18.88
CA GLU A 272 12.56 -7.76 19.67
C GLU A 272 13.21 -6.89 20.74
N ILE A 273 13.08 -7.28 22.00
CA ILE A 273 13.65 -6.56 23.15
C ILE A 273 14.68 -7.44 23.83
N GLU A 274 15.92 -6.94 23.94
CA GLU A 274 16.99 -7.59 24.69
C GLU A 274 17.28 -6.82 25.99
N VAL A 275 17.25 -7.51 27.13
CA VAL A 275 17.62 -6.97 28.45
C VAL A 275 18.94 -7.60 28.90
N LYS A 276 19.96 -6.77 29.10
CA LYS A 276 21.32 -7.21 29.44
C LYS A 276 21.64 -7.22 30.92
#